data_AF-A0A2V8GN99-F1
#
_entry.id   AF-A0A2V8GN99-F1
#
_cell.length_a   1.000
_cell.length_b   1.000
_cell.length_c   1.000
_cell.angle_alpha   90.00
_cell.angle_beta   90.00
_cell.angle_gamma   90.00
#
_symmetry.space_group_name_H-M   'P 1'
#
loop_
_entity.id
_entity.type
_entity.pdbx_description
1 polymer ?
#
loop_
_entity_poly.entity_id
_entity_poly.type
_entity_poly.pdbx_seq_one_letter_code
_entity_poly.pdbx_strand_id
1 'polypeptide(L)'
;MPPPKPRRRLRRLLTASGLLVAVVVAPPLFIMIECAWKSPPERAVLADPPPVREAKRAIPKCGRVGPATYLTLPEWFIVYNSEEYAATLAAGHPSAFPYFRSIAQYWSYYRQVCHTACSRYPFDSGDHLMLAVIGSSFMIENVLKGVYENTIGRATEWLSSTDTEEDRYAAQTASEYGRFMHTTPWYEFAFGSKLSGVWTQTHAWGSHPLRKWERRFALSLEYGTKAGYGWVIRKSSKSVYGNEDEWVCAWADHVPDAIFGDPRIRTITRLDDGSHILALRRYEAFSGIVPQLVMAGVQFHDIAGNQRILVTALADRERPFPDDEVGHVLFARPVLTSPPRQRVAIDAAVGALGDLLKRLAASGVALEHIYDY
;
A
#
# COMPACT_ATOMS: atom_id res chain seq x y z
N MET A 1 13.12 -49.77 -18.02
CA MET A 1 13.66 -48.46 -17.55
C MET A 1 13.97 -48.55 -16.07
N PRO A 2 15.22 -48.35 -15.62
CA PRO A 2 15.52 -48.33 -14.19
C PRO A 2 14.89 -47.07 -13.55
N PRO A 3 14.27 -47.17 -12.36
CA PRO A 3 13.71 -46.02 -11.68
C PRO A 3 14.83 -45.01 -11.36
N PRO A 4 14.61 -43.71 -11.54
CA PRO A 4 15.62 -42.70 -11.25
C PRO A 4 16.03 -42.79 -9.77
N LYS A 5 17.34 -42.95 -9.53
CA LYS A 5 17.93 -43.10 -8.19
C LYS A 5 17.42 -41.98 -7.24
N PRO A 6 16.96 -42.28 -6.02
CA PRO A 6 16.32 -41.32 -5.10
C PRO A 6 17.18 -40.08 -4.83
N ARG A 7 18.51 -40.21 -4.80
CA ARG A 7 19.47 -39.09 -4.66
C ARG A 7 19.39 -38.07 -5.80
N ARG A 8 19.08 -38.49 -7.03
CA ARG A 8 18.95 -37.59 -8.20
C ARG A 8 17.65 -36.80 -8.17
N ARG A 9 16.55 -37.41 -7.69
CA ARG A 9 15.27 -36.72 -7.47
C ARG A 9 15.38 -35.71 -6.33
N LEU A 10 15.97 -36.10 -5.19
CA LEU A 10 16.20 -35.21 -4.07
C LEU A 10 17.07 -34.01 -4.46
N ARG A 11 18.19 -34.24 -5.17
CA ARG A 11 19.07 -33.15 -5.63
C ARG A 11 18.33 -32.17 -6.56
N ARG A 12 17.48 -32.67 -7.46
CA ARG A 12 16.65 -31.84 -8.35
C ARG A 12 15.61 -31.02 -7.58
N LEU A 13 14.97 -31.62 -6.59
CA LEU A 13 14.02 -30.92 -5.72
C LEU A 13 14.73 -29.80 -4.94
N LEU A 14 15.87 -30.10 -4.32
CA LEU A 14 16.65 -29.09 -3.60
C LEU A 14 17.13 -27.96 -4.50
N THR A 15 17.56 -28.25 -5.74
CA THR A 15 17.94 -27.21 -6.69
C THR A 15 16.75 -26.36 -7.13
N ALA A 16 15.60 -26.98 -7.40
CA ALA A 16 14.38 -26.25 -7.75
C ALA A 16 13.89 -25.37 -6.59
N SER A 17 13.88 -25.88 -5.35
CA SER A 17 13.56 -25.11 -4.16
C SER A 17 14.54 -23.95 -3.94
N GLY A 18 15.84 -24.20 -4.11
CA GLY A 18 16.86 -23.15 -4.00
C GLY A 18 16.69 -22.04 -5.04
N LEU A 19 16.37 -22.39 -6.29
CA LEU A 19 16.07 -21.43 -7.35
C LEU A 19 14.80 -20.62 -7.04
N LEU A 20 13.75 -21.27 -6.54
CA LEU A 20 12.52 -20.58 -6.16
C LEU A 20 12.76 -19.56 -5.04
N VAL A 21 13.50 -19.96 -4.00
CA VAL A 21 13.89 -19.05 -2.91
C VAL A 21 14.73 -17.90 -3.45
N ALA A 22 15.68 -18.17 -4.35
CA ALA A 22 16.50 -17.13 -4.96
C ALA A 22 15.65 -16.12 -5.77
N VAL A 23 14.65 -16.57 -6.53
CA VAL A 23 13.76 -15.69 -7.30
C VAL A 23 12.92 -14.79 -6.38
N VAL A 24 12.48 -15.30 -5.23
CA VAL A 24 11.70 -14.52 -4.25
C VAL A 24 12.59 -13.52 -3.50
N VAL A 25 13.79 -13.94 -3.09
CA VAL A 25 14.66 -13.13 -2.22
C VAL A 25 15.54 -12.15 -3.00
N ALA A 26 15.89 -12.44 -4.26
CA ALA A 26 16.81 -11.60 -5.02
C ALA A 26 16.31 -10.16 -5.25
N PRO A 27 15.05 -9.89 -5.67
CA PRO A 27 14.58 -8.52 -5.85
C PRO A 27 14.67 -7.65 -4.60
N PRO A 28 14.13 -8.04 -3.42
CA PRO A 28 14.24 -7.21 -2.22
C PRO A 28 15.70 -7.10 -1.76
N LEU A 29 16.48 -8.19 -1.80
CA LEU A 29 17.89 -8.15 -1.37
C LEU A 29 18.72 -7.18 -2.21
N PHE A 30 18.52 -7.19 -3.53
CA PHE A 30 19.20 -6.28 -4.44
C PHE A 30 18.86 -4.82 -4.11
N ILE A 31 17.58 -4.48 -3.93
CA ILE A 31 17.13 -3.12 -3.60
C ILE A 31 17.69 -2.69 -2.25
N MET A 32 17.63 -3.55 -1.22
CA MET A 32 18.14 -3.25 0.12
C MET A 32 19.65 -3.00 0.12
N ILE A 33 20.44 -3.82 -0.59
CA ILE A 33 21.90 -3.63 -0.71
C ILE A 33 22.21 -2.31 -1.43
N GLU A 34 21.52 -2.03 -2.55
CA GLU A 34 21.71 -0.78 -3.31
C GLU A 34 21.45 0.45 -2.42
N CYS A 35 20.39 0.38 -1.61
CA CYS A 35 20.00 1.46 -0.69
C CYS A 35 20.95 1.62 0.50
N ALA A 36 21.30 0.51 1.16
CA ALA A 36 22.20 0.54 2.31
C ALA A 36 23.56 1.15 1.95
N TRP A 37 24.07 0.88 0.74
CA TRP A 37 25.33 1.46 0.27
C TRP A 37 25.26 2.96 -0.03
N LYS A 38 24.09 3.48 -0.41
CA LYS A 38 23.89 4.90 -0.73
C LYS A 38 23.50 5.75 0.47
N SER A 39 23.10 5.11 1.58
CA SER A 39 22.55 5.79 2.74
C SER A 39 23.57 6.67 3.45
N PRO A 40 23.26 7.95 3.73
CA PRO A 40 24.12 8.79 4.54
C PRO A 40 24.23 8.24 5.98
N PRO A 41 25.34 8.53 6.68
CA PRO A 41 25.43 8.25 8.11
C PRO A 41 24.40 9.05 8.88
N GLU A 42 24.04 8.56 10.07
CA GLU A 42 23.06 9.19 10.95
C GLU A 42 23.45 10.64 11.27
N ARG A 43 22.70 11.58 10.70
CA ARG A 43 22.71 12.99 11.09
C ARG A 43 21.44 13.26 11.87
N ALA A 44 21.54 14.01 12.97
CA ALA A 44 20.38 14.43 13.75
C ALA A 44 19.46 15.31 12.88
N VAL A 45 18.43 14.70 12.28
CA VAL A 45 17.37 15.43 11.58
C VAL A 45 16.39 15.92 12.63
N LEU A 46 16.68 17.06 13.24
CA LEU A 46 15.70 17.84 13.98
C LEU A 46 15.91 19.31 13.63
N ALA A 47 15.28 19.74 12.55
CA ALA A 47 15.25 21.15 12.10
C ALA A 47 14.24 22.01 12.88
N ASP A 48 13.49 21.42 13.82
CA ASP A 48 12.54 22.15 14.65
C ASP A 48 13.23 23.20 15.56
N PRO A 49 12.60 24.34 15.83
CA PRO A 49 13.06 25.27 16.86
C PRO A 49 13.16 24.58 18.24
N PRO A 50 14.08 25.01 19.12
CA PRO A 50 14.27 24.39 20.44
C PRO A 50 12.99 24.20 21.26
N PRO A 51 12.08 25.18 21.38
CA PRO A 51 10.85 25.02 22.16
C PRO A 51 9.93 23.91 21.61
N VAL A 52 9.76 23.86 20.29
CA VAL A 52 8.95 22.83 19.61
C VAL A 52 9.55 21.45 19.82
N ARG A 53 10.88 21.33 19.65
CA ARG A 53 11.61 20.08 19.83
C ARG A 53 11.50 19.55 21.26
N GLU A 54 11.57 20.43 22.27
CA GLU A 54 11.40 20.06 23.67
C GLU A 54 9.98 19.56 23.96
N ALA A 55 8.96 20.30 23.48
CA ALA A 55 7.57 19.90 23.61
C ALA A 55 7.30 18.53 22.96
N LYS A 56 7.83 18.28 21.76
CA LYS A 56 7.69 16.98 21.08
C LYS A 56 8.40 15.83 21.79
N ARG A 57 9.56 16.07 22.41
CA ARG A 57 10.27 15.04 23.18
C ARG A 57 9.47 14.55 24.39
N ALA A 58 8.61 15.41 24.95
CA ALA A 58 7.72 15.04 26.04
C ALA A 58 6.51 14.20 25.58
N ILE A 59 6.23 14.14 24.27
CA ILE A 59 5.10 13.42 23.69
C ILE A 59 5.58 12.06 23.16
N PRO A 60 5.12 10.93 23.74
CA PRO A 60 5.50 9.60 23.27
C PRO A 60 5.19 9.42 21.77
N LYS A 61 6.17 8.91 21.02
CA LYS A 61 6.05 8.57 19.59
C LYS A 61 5.64 9.73 18.66
N CYS A 62 5.93 10.97 19.06
CA CYS A 62 5.60 12.15 18.26
C CYS A 62 6.52 12.33 17.04
N GLY A 63 7.77 11.87 17.14
CA GLY A 63 8.72 11.86 16.03
C GLY A 63 8.84 10.48 15.39
N ARG A 64 8.99 10.45 14.07
CA ARG A 64 9.31 9.24 13.29
C ARG A 64 10.46 9.51 12.33
N VAL A 65 11.13 8.44 11.91
CA VAL A 65 12.23 8.53 10.94
C VAL A 65 11.69 8.95 9.57
N GLY A 66 12.32 9.93 8.94
CA GLY A 66 11.88 10.47 7.66
C GLY A 66 11.89 9.56 6.42
N PRO A 67 12.58 8.40 6.35
CA PRO A 67 12.38 7.44 5.26
C PRO A 67 10.93 6.99 5.12
N ALA A 68 10.19 6.91 6.23
CA ALA A 68 8.90 6.23 6.30
C ALA A 68 7.82 6.87 5.40
N THR A 69 7.83 8.20 5.20
CA THR A 69 6.92 8.87 4.23
C THR A 69 7.10 8.34 2.80
N TYR A 70 8.32 7.94 2.41
CA TYR A 70 8.57 7.39 1.08
C TYR A 70 8.37 5.86 1.04
N LEU A 71 8.86 5.17 2.07
CA LEU A 71 8.89 3.73 2.13
C LEU A 71 7.51 3.09 2.32
N THR A 72 6.48 3.87 2.67
CA THR A 72 5.10 3.38 2.77
C THR A 72 4.35 3.33 1.43
N LEU A 73 4.87 3.96 0.37
CA LEU A 73 4.25 3.91 -0.96
C LEU A 73 4.03 2.47 -1.50
N PRO A 74 4.99 1.53 -1.40
CA PRO A 74 4.80 0.18 -1.91
C PRO A 74 3.73 -0.60 -1.12
N GLU A 75 3.53 -0.31 0.17
CA GLU A 75 2.44 -0.89 0.96
C GLU A 75 1.08 -0.40 0.45
N TRP A 76 0.95 0.92 0.27
CA TRP A 76 -0.25 1.53 -0.31
C TRP A 76 -0.51 1.08 -1.75
N PHE A 77 0.53 0.78 -2.53
CA PHE A 77 0.34 0.20 -3.84
C PHE A 77 -0.45 -1.12 -3.79
N ILE A 78 -0.32 -1.93 -2.74
CA ILE A 78 -1.12 -3.16 -2.58
C ILE A 78 -2.60 -2.83 -2.33
N VAL A 79 -2.88 -1.76 -1.57
CA VAL A 79 -4.24 -1.24 -1.39
C VAL A 79 -4.83 -0.84 -2.75
N TYR A 80 -4.14 0.00 -3.51
CA TYR A 80 -4.60 0.42 -4.84
C TYR A 80 -4.74 -0.78 -5.80
N ASN A 81 -3.80 -1.73 -5.77
CA ASN A 81 -3.85 -2.91 -6.61
C ASN A 81 -5.05 -3.81 -6.28
N SER A 82 -5.49 -3.85 -5.02
CA SER A 82 -6.70 -4.57 -4.62
C SER A 82 -7.99 -3.95 -5.20
N GLU A 83 -8.04 -2.63 -5.32
CA GLU A 83 -9.13 -1.92 -5.99
C GLU A 83 -9.09 -2.11 -7.51
N GLU A 84 -7.91 -2.03 -8.11
CA GLU A 84 -7.70 -2.35 -9.53
C GLU A 84 -8.15 -3.79 -9.86
N TYR A 85 -7.87 -4.72 -8.95
CA TYR A 85 -8.33 -6.11 -9.06
C TYR A 85 -9.85 -6.21 -8.96
N ALA A 86 -10.46 -5.56 -7.98
CA ALA A 86 -11.91 -5.52 -7.81
C ALA A 86 -12.62 -4.93 -9.05
N ALA A 87 -12.10 -3.84 -9.60
CA ALA A 87 -12.63 -3.22 -10.82
C ALA A 87 -12.52 -4.16 -12.03
N THR A 88 -11.42 -4.90 -12.14
CA THR A 88 -11.23 -5.89 -13.22
C THR A 88 -12.21 -7.06 -13.11
N LEU A 89 -12.47 -7.54 -11.88
CA LEU A 89 -13.48 -8.58 -11.65
C LEU A 89 -14.90 -8.09 -11.93
N ALA A 90 -15.21 -6.83 -11.60
CA ALA A 90 -16.50 -6.23 -11.91
C ALA A 90 -16.74 -6.11 -13.43
N ALA A 91 -15.68 -5.90 -14.22
CA ALA A 91 -15.72 -5.94 -15.68
C ALA A 91 -15.80 -7.38 -16.26
N GLY A 92 -15.71 -8.40 -15.41
CA GLY A 92 -16.05 -9.78 -15.75
C GLY A 92 -14.91 -10.65 -16.25
N HIS A 93 -13.63 -10.26 -16.16
CA HIS A 93 -12.54 -11.13 -16.66
C HIS A 93 -11.34 -11.16 -15.69
N PRO A 94 -11.31 -12.11 -14.73
CA PRO A 94 -10.14 -12.34 -13.87
C PRO A 94 -8.83 -12.53 -14.66
N SER A 95 -8.88 -13.18 -15.84
CA SER A 95 -7.69 -13.40 -16.67
C SER A 95 -7.17 -12.15 -17.38
N ALA A 96 -7.92 -11.04 -17.36
CA ALA A 96 -7.50 -9.74 -17.90
C ALA A 96 -6.66 -8.92 -16.90
N PHE A 97 -6.67 -9.27 -15.61
CA PHE A 97 -5.91 -8.54 -14.60
C PHE A 97 -4.40 -8.68 -14.83
N PRO A 98 -3.63 -7.59 -14.74
CA PRO A 98 -2.20 -7.58 -15.08
C PRO A 98 -1.31 -8.09 -13.93
N TYR A 99 -1.49 -9.34 -13.48
CA TYR A 99 -0.77 -9.93 -12.31
C TYR A 99 0.75 -9.72 -12.37
N PHE A 100 1.40 -10.17 -13.44
CA PHE A 100 2.87 -10.09 -13.54
C PHE A 100 3.39 -8.66 -13.70
N ARG A 101 2.63 -7.77 -14.34
CA ARG A 101 2.99 -6.35 -14.41
C ARG A 101 2.79 -5.66 -13.07
N SER A 102 1.80 -6.08 -12.28
CA SER A 102 1.59 -5.59 -10.90
C SER A 102 2.78 -5.95 -10.00
N ILE A 103 3.32 -7.16 -10.15
CA ILE A 103 4.57 -7.57 -9.46
C ILE A 103 5.72 -6.64 -9.85
N ALA A 104 5.95 -6.44 -11.15
CA ALA A 104 7.01 -5.56 -11.62
C ALA A 104 6.82 -4.11 -11.13
N GLN A 105 5.57 -3.66 -11.06
CA GLN A 105 5.22 -2.32 -10.60
C GLN A 105 5.48 -2.16 -9.09
N TYR A 106 5.15 -3.14 -8.24
CA TYR A 106 5.51 -3.13 -6.81
C TYR A 106 7.01 -2.91 -6.62
N TRP A 107 7.83 -3.77 -7.25
CA TRP A 107 9.29 -3.69 -7.11
C TRP A 107 9.86 -2.39 -7.71
N SER A 108 9.23 -1.88 -8.77
CA SER A 108 9.58 -0.57 -9.35
C SER A 108 9.25 0.58 -8.41
N TYR A 109 8.09 0.57 -7.73
CA TYR A 109 7.78 1.59 -6.72
C TYR A 109 8.80 1.52 -5.60
N TYR A 110 9.03 0.33 -5.02
CA TYR A 110 9.98 0.14 -3.94
C TYR A 110 11.37 0.66 -4.30
N ARG A 111 11.91 0.27 -5.45
CA ARG A 111 13.24 0.74 -5.89
C ARG A 111 13.33 2.27 -6.00
N GLN A 112 12.30 2.92 -6.56
CA GLN A 112 12.31 4.38 -6.75
C GLN A 112 12.21 5.16 -5.43
N VAL A 113 11.32 4.74 -4.53
CA VAL A 113 11.20 5.39 -3.22
C VAL A 113 12.40 5.09 -2.33
N CYS A 114 12.97 3.89 -2.42
CA CYS A 114 14.22 3.52 -1.75
C CYS A 114 15.35 4.46 -2.18
N HIS A 115 15.52 4.69 -3.49
CA HIS A 115 16.53 5.62 -4.00
C HIS A 115 16.35 7.04 -3.45
N THR A 116 15.11 7.51 -3.35
CA THR A 116 14.81 8.84 -2.80
C THR A 116 15.11 8.89 -1.31
N ALA A 117 14.63 7.91 -0.54
CA ALA A 117 14.81 7.84 0.90
C ALA A 117 16.30 7.71 1.28
N CYS A 118 17.02 6.76 0.70
CA CYS A 118 18.42 6.50 1.04
C CYS A 118 19.39 7.57 0.50
N SER A 119 18.94 8.50 -0.35
CA SER A 119 19.77 9.68 -0.68
C SER A 119 19.75 10.74 0.42
N ARG A 120 18.80 10.68 1.36
CA ARG A 120 18.50 11.74 2.33
C ARG A 120 18.54 11.29 3.78
N TYR A 121 18.20 10.04 4.03
CA TYR A 121 18.00 9.50 5.37
C TYR A 121 18.85 8.25 5.59
N PRO A 122 19.22 7.96 6.86
CA PRO A 122 19.89 6.71 7.21
C PRO A 122 19.05 5.48 6.84
N PHE A 123 19.73 4.36 6.63
CA PHE A 123 19.09 3.11 6.25
C PHE A 123 18.23 2.54 7.40
N ASP A 124 16.92 2.41 7.18
CA ASP A 124 16.03 1.76 8.13
C ASP A 124 15.84 0.27 7.78
N SER A 125 16.59 -0.59 8.48
CA SER A 125 16.50 -2.04 8.27
C SER A 125 15.12 -2.64 8.57
N GLY A 126 14.35 -2.02 9.48
CA GLY A 126 13.03 -2.50 9.87
C GLY A 126 12.01 -2.30 8.76
N ASP A 127 11.92 -1.07 8.25
CA ASP A 127 11.03 -0.72 7.12
C ASP A 127 11.40 -1.53 5.87
N HIS A 128 12.69 -1.63 5.56
CA HIS A 128 13.17 -2.40 4.41
C HIS A 128 12.86 -3.91 4.50
N LEU A 129 12.99 -4.51 5.69
CA LEU A 129 12.64 -5.90 5.93
C LEU A 129 11.13 -6.12 5.79
N MET A 130 10.32 -5.21 6.35
CA MET A 130 8.87 -5.27 6.24
C MET A 130 8.42 -5.23 4.76
N LEU A 131 8.94 -4.27 3.98
CA LEU A 131 8.68 -4.17 2.54
C LEU A 131 9.14 -5.39 1.76
N ALA A 132 10.25 -6.01 2.15
CA ALA A 132 10.72 -7.24 1.54
C ALA A 132 9.75 -8.40 1.78
N VAL A 133 9.26 -8.56 3.01
CA VAL A 133 8.30 -9.61 3.39
C VAL A 133 6.95 -9.40 2.70
N ILE A 134 6.39 -8.19 2.78
CA ILE A 134 5.11 -7.84 2.17
C ILE A 134 5.18 -7.99 0.65
N GLY A 135 6.23 -7.47 0.02
CA GLY A 135 6.45 -7.55 -1.43
C GLY A 135 6.63 -8.98 -1.94
N SER A 136 7.35 -9.81 -1.18
CA SER A 136 7.50 -11.23 -1.50
C SER A 136 6.17 -11.98 -1.40
N SER A 137 5.37 -11.70 -0.37
CA SER A 137 4.02 -12.25 -0.21
C SER A 137 3.11 -11.87 -1.38
N PHE A 138 3.08 -10.58 -1.72
CA PHE A 138 2.34 -10.03 -2.86
C PHE A 138 2.77 -10.67 -4.18
N MET A 139 4.08 -10.87 -4.39
CA MET A 139 4.62 -11.53 -5.57
C MET A 139 4.13 -12.98 -5.67
N ILE A 140 4.24 -13.76 -4.60
CA ILE A 140 3.83 -15.17 -4.59
C ILE A 140 2.32 -15.28 -4.88
N GLU A 141 1.49 -14.46 -4.24
CA GLU A 141 0.05 -14.44 -4.50
C GLU A 141 -0.25 -14.15 -5.98
N ASN A 142 0.35 -13.10 -6.54
CA ASN A 142 0.11 -12.71 -7.93
C ASN A 142 0.67 -13.73 -8.93
N VAL A 143 1.77 -14.44 -8.63
CA VAL A 143 2.25 -15.52 -9.49
C VAL A 143 1.25 -16.68 -9.48
N LEU A 144 0.78 -17.10 -8.32
CA LEU A 144 -0.17 -18.22 -8.21
C LEU A 144 -1.50 -17.88 -8.91
N LYS A 145 -2.06 -16.71 -8.64
CA LYS A 145 -3.29 -16.22 -9.30
C LYS A 145 -3.06 -16.01 -10.79
N GLY A 146 -1.96 -15.36 -11.17
CA GLY A 146 -1.61 -15.13 -12.56
C GLY A 146 -1.49 -16.42 -13.38
N VAL A 147 -0.79 -17.43 -12.87
CA VAL A 147 -0.68 -18.74 -13.52
C VAL A 147 -2.05 -19.41 -13.61
N TYR A 148 -2.83 -19.43 -12.53
CA TYR A 148 -4.14 -20.09 -12.50
C TYR A 148 -5.12 -19.43 -13.49
N GLU A 149 -5.26 -18.11 -13.42
CA GLU A 149 -6.20 -17.34 -14.23
C GLU A 149 -5.81 -17.28 -15.71
N ASN A 150 -4.51 -17.37 -16.03
CA ASN A 150 -4.06 -17.45 -17.43
C ASN A 150 -4.02 -18.89 -17.97
N THR A 151 -4.40 -19.90 -17.19
CA THR A 151 -4.46 -21.31 -17.62
C THR A 151 -5.88 -21.87 -17.46
N ILE A 152 -6.18 -22.46 -16.30
CA ILE A 152 -7.46 -23.10 -15.99
C ILE A 152 -8.58 -22.06 -16.00
N GLY A 153 -8.35 -20.89 -15.39
CA GLY A 153 -9.31 -19.78 -15.38
C GLY A 153 -9.67 -19.37 -16.81
N ARG A 154 -8.70 -18.92 -17.60
CA ARG A 154 -8.90 -18.53 -19.01
C ARG A 154 -9.55 -19.62 -19.86
N ALA A 155 -9.18 -20.89 -19.68
CA ALA A 155 -9.79 -21.99 -20.42
C ALA A 155 -11.28 -22.15 -20.08
N THR A 156 -11.65 -22.06 -18.80
CA THR A 156 -13.05 -22.13 -18.37
C THR A 156 -13.84 -20.87 -18.69
N GLU A 157 -13.22 -19.69 -18.67
CA GLU A 157 -13.81 -18.44 -19.19
C GLU A 157 -14.16 -18.59 -20.68
N TRP A 158 -13.23 -19.10 -21.49
CA TRP A 158 -13.43 -19.28 -22.93
C TRP A 158 -14.49 -20.33 -23.28
N LEU A 159 -14.54 -21.44 -22.53
CA LEU A 159 -15.51 -22.52 -22.76
C LEU A 159 -16.92 -22.20 -22.23
N SER A 160 -17.08 -21.10 -21.50
CA SER A 160 -18.26 -20.85 -20.68
C SER A 160 -18.63 -19.38 -20.69
N SER A 161 -19.06 -18.85 -19.56
CA SER A 161 -19.29 -17.43 -19.31
C SER A 161 -18.54 -17.01 -18.06
N THR A 162 -18.35 -15.72 -17.89
CA THR A 162 -17.86 -15.10 -16.65
C THR A 162 -18.99 -14.55 -15.78
N ASP A 163 -20.24 -14.82 -16.16
CA ASP A 163 -21.43 -14.37 -15.45
C ASP A 163 -22.05 -15.50 -14.60
N THR A 164 -21.23 -16.16 -13.79
CA THR A 164 -21.70 -17.14 -12.80
C THR A 164 -21.97 -16.49 -11.44
N GLU A 165 -22.79 -17.13 -10.61
CA GLU A 165 -23.01 -16.68 -9.23
C GLU A 165 -21.68 -16.62 -8.44
N GLU A 166 -20.77 -17.57 -8.67
CA GLU A 166 -19.44 -17.58 -8.08
C GLU A 166 -18.56 -16.41 -8.56
N ASP A 167 -18.59 -16.06 -9.85
CA ASP A 167 -17.86 -14.89 -10.38
C ASP A 167 -18.41 -13.58 -9.79
N ARG A 168 -19.73 -13.43 -9.70
CA ARG A 168 -20.37 -12.26 -9.05
C ARG A 168 -20.03 -12.18 -7.56
N TYR A 169 -20.04 -13.31 -6.86
CA TYR A 169 -19.62 -13.39 -5.46
C TYR A 169 -18.16 -12.97 -5.27
N ALA A 170 -17.27 -13.41 -6.17
CA ALA A 170 -15.87 -13.03 -6.17
C ALA A 170 -15.67 -11.54 -6.42
N ALA A 171 -16.38 -10.95 -7.39
CA ALA A 171 -16.33 -9.52 -7.69
C ALA A 171 -16.82 -8.67 -6.49
N GLN A 172 -17.93 -9.06 -5.87
CA GLN A 172 -18.44 -8.40 -4.66
C GLN A 172 -17.44 -8.50 -3.51
N THR A 173 -16.90 -9.69 -3.26
CA THR A 173 -15.92 -9.91 -2.19
C THR A 173 -14.64 -9.10 -2.43
N ALA A 174 -14.16 -9.01 -3.67
CA ALA A 174 -13.00 -8.19 -4.01
C ALA A 174 -13.27 -6.69 -3.80
N SER A 175 -14.47 -6.19 -4.14
CA SER A 175 -14.86 -4.80 -3.88
C SER A 175 -14.98 -4.49 -2.38
N GLU A 176 -15.53 -5.40 -1.59
CA GLU A 176 -15.54 -5.28 -0.13
C GLU A 176 -14.13 -5.29 0.46
N TYR A 177 -13.26 -6.18 -0.02
CA TYR A 177 -11.87 -6.26 0.42
C TYR A 177 -11.07 -5.00 0.04
N GLY A 178 -11.22 -4.49 -1.18
CA GLY A 178 -10.55 -3.26 -1.61
C GLY A 178 -10.85 -2.07 -0.71
N ARG A 179 -12.13 -1.88 -0.35
CA ARG A 179 -12.53 -0.82 0.61
C ARG A 179 -12.00 -1.06 2.02
N PHE A 180 -11.97 -2.31 2.47
CA PHE A 180 -11.49 -2.68 3.80
C PHE A 180 -10.00 -2.36 4.01
N MET A 181 -9.20 -2.51 2.95
CA MET A 181 -7.74 -2.36 2.99
C MET A 181 -7.25 -0.94 3.33
N HIS A 182 -8.09 0.09 3.18
CA HIS A 182 -7.71 1.48 3.45
C HIS A 182 -7.60 1.82 4.94
N THR A 183 -8.27 1.05 5.80
CA THR A 183 -8.43 1.38 7.23
C THR A 183 -7.98 0.28 8.17
N THR A 184 -7.89 -0.96 7.70
CA THR A 184 -7.70 -2.12 8.57
C THR A 184 -6.74 -3.12 7.94
N PRO A 185 -5.82 -3.73 8.72
CA PRO A 185 -4.92 -4.74 8.21
C PRO A 185 -5.66 -5.93 7.59
N TRP A 186 -5.17 -6.41 6.45
CA TRP A 186 -5.81 -7.46 5.65
C TRP A 186 -6.20 -8.73 6.42
N TYR A 187 -5.42 -9.11 7.44
CA TYR A 187 -5.61 -10.34 8.21
C TYR A 187 -6.86 -10.30 9.10
N GLU A 188 -7.47 -9.13 9.26
CA GLU A 188 -8.74 -8.97 9.96
C GLU A 188 -9.97 -9.14 9.04
N PHE A 189 -9.77 -9.16 7.72
CA PHE A 189 -10.87 -9.38 6.78
C PHE A 189 -11.47 -10.79 6.97
N ALA A 190 -12.80 -10.88 6.88
CA ALA A 190 -13.55 -12.08 7.23
C ALA A 190 -13.50 -13.19 6.15
N PHE A 191 -12.30 -13.60 5.72
CA PHE A 191 -12.10 -14.62 4.69
C PHE A 191 -12.78 -15.96 5.00
N GLY A 192 -12.84 -16.37 6.27
CA GLY A 192 -13.55 -17.59 6.68
C GLY A 192 -15.05 -17.51 6.42
N SER A 193 -15.67 -16.36 6.66
CA SER A 193 -17.07 -16.12 6.32
C SER A 193 -17.27 -16.08 4.80
N LYS A 194 -16.31 -15.52 4.05
CA LYS A 194 -16.35 -15.52 2.58
C LYS A 194 -16.24 -16.92 1.98
N LEU A 195 -15.38 -17.76 2.55
CA LEU A 195 -15.31 -19.19 2.20
C LEU A 195 -16.64 -19.89 2.43
N SER A 196 -17.27 -19.71 3.60
CA SER A 196 -18.60 -20.29 3.87
C SER A 196 -19.66 -19.76 2.90
N GLY A 197 -19.60 -18.47 2.56
CA GLY A 197 -20.50 -17.84 1.59
C GLY A 197 -20.45 -18.47 0.20
N VAL A 198 -19.25 -18.84 -0.29
CA VAL A 198 -19.10 -19.56 -1.58
C VAL A 198 -19.94 -20.85 -1.64
N TRP A 199 -20.15 -21.53 -0.52
CA TRP A 199 -20.90 -22.80 -0.50
C TRP A 199 -22.38 -22.63 -0.14
N THR A 200 -22.74 -21.54 0.52
CA THR A 200 -24.09 -21.30 1.06
C THR A 200 -24.90 -20.28 0.27
N GLN A 201 -24.24 -19.40 -0.50
CA GLN A 201 -24.86 -18.29 -1.23
C GLN A 201 -24.79 -18.46 -2.75
N THR A 202 -24.12 -19.49 -3.26
CA THR A 202 -24.13 -19.83 -4.68
C THR A 202 -24.59 -21.27 -4.89
N HIS A 203 -25.34 -21.51 -5.95
CA HIS A 203 -25.87 -22.83 -6.30
C HIS A 203 -24.82 -23.65 -7.06
N ALA A 204 -24.57 -24.90 -6.64
CA ALA A 204 -23.54 -25.73 -7.27
C ALA A 204 -23.85 -26.11 -8.74
N TRP A 205 -25.10 -25.91 -9.18
CA TRP A 205 -25.59 -26.26 -10.50
C TRP A 205 -26.34 -25.08 -11.14
N GLY A 206 -26.55 -25.14 -12.44
CA GLY A 206 -27.17 -24.06 -13.23
C GLY A 206 -26.50 -23.92 -14.59
N SER A 207 -26.63 -22.75 -15.20
CA SER A 207 -25.85 -22.40 -16.40
C SER A 207 -24.35 -22.49 -16.08
N HIS A 208 -23.55 -22.89 -17.07
CA HIS A 208 -22.09 -22.87 -16.97
C HIS A 208 -21.48 -23.73 -15.83
N PRO A 209 -21.91 -25.00 -15.61
CA PRO A 209 -21.54 -25.79 -14.44
C PRO A 209 -20.02 -26.03 -14.32
N LEU A 210 -19.31 -26.13 -15.44
CA LEU A 210 -17.84 -26.24 -15.44
C LEU A 210 -17.19 -25.03 -14.76
N ARG A 211 -17.64 -23.81 -15.10
CA ARG A 211 -17.14 -22.57 -14.50
C ARG A 211 -17.54 -22.45 -13.04
N LYS A 212 -18.78 -22.79 -12.68
CA LYS A 212 -19.24 -22.74 -11.28
C LYS A 212 -18.37 -23.59 -10.37
N TRP A 213 -18.10 -24.84 -10.76
CA TRP A 213 -17.25 -25.75 -9.98
C TRP A 213 -15.78 -25.33 -9.94
N GLU A 214 -15.26 -24.84 -11.07
CA GLU A 214 -13.89 -24.31 -11.13
C GLU A 214 -13.71 -23.11 -10.20
N ARG A 215 -14.60 -22.11 -10.28
CA ARG A 215 -14.58 -20.95 -9.37
C ARG A 215 -14.78 -21.34 -7.92
N ARG A 216 -15.71 -22.25 -7.64
CA ARG A 216 -15.95 -22.74 -6.28
C ARG A 216 -14.69 -23.36 -5.67
N PHE A 217 -13.94 -24.15 -6.44
CA PHE A 217 -12.65 -24.68 -6.00
C PHE A 217 -11.61 -23.57 -5.79
N ALA A 218 -11.44 -22.69 -6.79
CA ALA A 218 -10.45 -21.60 -6.74
C ALA A 218 -10.67 -20.66 -5.55
N LEU A 219 -11.90 -20.18 -5.37
CA LEU A 219 -12.30 -19.29 -4.29
C LEU A 219 -12.19 -19.98 -2.93
N SER A 220 -12.52 -21.28 -2.86
CA SER A 220 -12.36 -22.03 -1.62
C SER A 220 -10.89 -22.11 -1.18
N LEU A 221 -10.01 -22.37 -2.15
CA LEU A 221 -8.57 -22.39 -1.90
C LEU A 221 -8.06 -21.01 -1.47
N GLU A 222 -8.41 -19.94 -2.21
CA GLU A 222 -7.96 -18.58 -1.89
C GLU A 222 -8.45 -18.14 -0.50
N TYR A 223 -9.75 -18.20 -0.24
CA TYR A 223 -10.32 -17.73 1.02
C TYR A 223 -9.92 -18.62 2.19
N GLY A 224 -9.79 -19.93 2.00
CA GLY A 224 -9.30 -20.86 3.01
C GLY A 224 -7.85 -20.56 3.40
N THR A 225 -6.96 -20.38 2.42
CA THR A 225 -5.56 -20.02 2.67
C THR A 225 -5.45 -18.68 3.38
N LYS A 226 -6.17 -17.65 2.93
CA LYS A 226 -6.14 -16.32 3.55
C LYS A 226 -6.74 -16.32 4.96
N ALA A 227 -7.80 -17.09 5.21
CA ALA A 227 -8.36 -17.25 6.55
C ALA A 227 -7.38 -17.92 7.51
N GLY A 228 -6.73 -19.01 7.08
CA GLY A 228 -5.72 -19.71 7.88
C GLY A 228 -4.50 -18.81 8.16
N TYR A 229 -3.97 -18.16 7.13
CA TYR A 229 -2.81 -17.28 7.28
C TYR A 229 -3.12 -16.05 8.13
N GLY A 230 -4.26 -15.39 7.89
CA GLY A 230 -4.72 -14.26 8.68
C GLY A 230 -4.92 -14.62 10.15
N TRP A 231 -5.44 -15.83 10.44
CA TRP A 231 -5.54 -16.33 11.82
C TRP A 231 -4.16 -16.47 12.49
N VAL A 232 -3.16 -17.02 11.79
CA VAL A 232 -1.79 -17.15 12.32
C VAL A 232 -1.21 -15.77 12.62
N ILE A 233 -1.31 -14.81 11.68
CA ILE A 233 -0.82 -13.44 11.90
C ILE A 233 -1.57 -12.78 13.05
N ARG A 234 -2.89 -12.88 13.12
CA ARG A 234 -3.66 -12.24 14.20
C ARG A 234 -3.26 -12.77 15.59
N LYS A 235 -2.84 -14.03 15.68
CA LYS A 235 -2.31 -14.63 16.91
C LYS A 235 -0.87 -14.19 17.22
N SER A 236 -0.01 -14.03 16.20
CA SER A 236 1.39 -13.63 16.39
C SER A 236 1.59 -12.11 16.52
N SER A 237 0.86 -11.31 15.76
CA SER A 237 0.97 -9.83 15.72
C SER A 237 0.70 -9.17 17.06
N LYS A 238 -0.31 -9.64 17.81
CA LYS A 238 -0.58 -9.20 19.19
C LYS A 238 0.60 -9.39 20.14
N SER A 239 1.53 -10.28 19.81
CA SER A 239 2.73 -10.57 20.62
C SER A 239 4.01 -9.92 20.10
N VAL A 240 4.05 -9.42 18.85
CA VAL A 240 5.29 -9.00 18.17
C VAL A 240 5.29 -7.54 17.73
N TYR A 241 4.17 -7.01 17.22
CA TYR A 241 4.16 -5.69 16.55
C TYR A 241 3.55 -4.55 17.39
N GLY A 242 2.95 -4.85 18.55
CA GLY A 242 2.18 -3.86 19.30
C GLY A 242 0.98 -3.34 18.50
N ASN A 243 0.21 -2.38 19.05
CA ASN A 243 -0.77 -1.67 18.25
C ASN A 243 -0.02 -0.66 17.36
N GLU A 244 -0.23 -0.71 16.04
CA GLU A 244 0.19 0.37 15.15
C GLU A 244 -0.38 1.69 15.68
N ASP A 245 0.44 2.73 15.76
CA ASP A 245 -0.01 4.01 16.29
C ASP A 245 -1.06 4.57 15.34
N GLU A 246 -2.26 4.83 15.85
CA GLU A 246 -3.37 5.32 15.03
C GLU A 246 -3.34 6.84 14.79
N TRP A 247 -2.39 7.52 15.44
CA TRP A 247 -2.25 8.97 15.46
C TRP A 247 -0.84 9.39 15.04
N VAL A 248 -0.75 10.50 14.33
CA VAL A 248 0.52 11.15 13.98
C VAL A 248 0.55 12.57 14.53
N CYS A 249 1.70 12.99 15.04
CA CYS A 249 1.91 14.38 15.44
C CYS A 249 2.10 15.29 14.23
N ALA A 250 1.58 16.51 14.28
CA ALA A 250 1.91 17.56 13.34
C ALA A 250 2.11 18.88 14.09
N TRP A 251 3.09 19.67 13.68
CA TRP A 251 3.24 21.05 14.14
C TRP A 251 2.64 21.99 13.11
N ALA A 252 1.73 22.85 13.55
CA ALA A 252 1.04 23.79 12.69
C ALA A 252 0.73 25.11 13.39
N ASP A 253 0.55 26.18 12.63
CA ASP A 253 0.04 27.46 13.10
C ASP A 253 -1.29 27.83 12.38
N HIS A 254 -1.82 29.01 12.70
CA HIS A 254 -3.11 29.51 12.19
C HIS A 254 -4.26 28.50 12.36
N VAL A 255 -4.24 27.75 13.47
CA VAL A 255 -5.21 26.70 13.77
C VAL A 255 -6.50 27.30 14.32
N PRO A 256 -7.64 27.24 13.60
CA PRO A 256 -8.89 27.83 14.07
C PRO A 256 -9.65 26.85 14.98
N ASP A 257 -10.23 27.32 16.08
CA ASP A 257 -10.90 26.45 17.08
C ASP A 257 -11.99 25.54 16.49
N ALA A 258 -12.61 25.95 15.38
CA ALA A 258 -13.65 25.18 14.69
C ALA A 258 -13.17 23.79 14.21
N ILE A 259 -11.86 23.58 13.98
CA ILE A 259 -11.35 22.29 13.51
C ILE A 259 -11.48 21.17 14.55
N PHE A 260 -11.56 21.53 15.85
CA PHE A 260 -11.59 20.56 16.95
C PHE A 260 -12.96 19.89 17.12
N GLY A 261 -13.96 20.27 16.33
CA GLY A 261 -15.20 19.51 16.20
C GLY A 261 -15.02 18.16 15.47
N ASP A 262 -13.91 17.97 14.73
CA ASP A 262 -13.62 16.71 14.05
C ASP A 262 -12.95 15.71 15.00
N PRO A 263 -13.55 14.53 15.26
CA PRO A 263 -12.99 13.53 16.17
C PRO A 263 -11.66 12.94 15.70
N ARG A 264 -11.27 13.17 14.44
CA ARG A 264 -9.99 12.73 13.85
C ARG A 264 -8.83 13.70 14.13
N ILE A 265 -9.09 14.80 14.84
CA ILE A 265 -8.14 15.86 15.14
C ILE A 265 -8.14 16.10 16.65
N ARG A 266 -6.95 16.16 17.26
CA ARG A 266 -6.81 16.50 18.68
C ARG A 266 -5.69 17.50 18.87
N THR A 267 -5.88 18.46 19.77
CA THR A 267 -4.76 19.27 20.28
C THR A 267 -4.01 18.47 21.32
N ILE A 268 -2.69 18.33 21.14
CA ILE A 268 -1.83 17.79 22.21
C ILE A 268 -1.38 18.95 23.10
N THR A 269 -0.83 20.00 22.50
CA THR A 269 -0.41 21.20 23.23
C THR A 269 -0.46 22.45 22.34
N ARG A 270 -0.65 23.60 22.97
CA ARG A 270 -0.51 24.93 22.36
C ARG A 270 0.79 25.54 22.89
N LEU A 271 1.61 26.05 21.99
CA LEU A 271 2.89 26.68 22.30
C LEU A 271 2.72 28.17 22.56
N ASP A 272 3.71 28.78 23.22
CA ASP A 272 3.68 30.20 23.62
C ASP A 272 3.61 31.16 22.43
N ASP A 273 4.13 30.74 21.27
CA ASP A 273 4.07 31.51 20.01
C ASP A 273 2.70 31.41 19.30
N GLY A 274 1.73 30.70 19.91
CA GLY A 274 0.39 30.49 19.37
C GLY A 274 0.27 29.34 18.38
N SER A 275 1.37 28.67 18.03
CA SER A 275 1.35 27.45 17.23
C SER A 275 0.89 26.24 18.06
N HIS A 276 0.54 25.14 17.40
CA HIS A 276 -0.05 23.96 18.00
C HIS A 276 0.70 22.70 17.59
N ILE A 277 0.81 21.77 18.54
CA ILE A 277 1.12 20.37 18.24
C ILE A 277 -0.19 19.61 18.25
N LEU A 278 -0.55 19.08 17.09
CA LEU A 278 -1.79 18.36 16.81
C LEU A 278 -1.51 16.86 16.74
N ALA A 279 -2.48 16.04 17.14
CA ALA A 279 -2.55 14.63 16.77
C ALA A 279 -3.62 14.45 15.70
N LEU A 280 -3.24 13.89 14.56
CA LEU A 280 -4.11 13.64 13.41
C LEU A 280 -4.29 12.13 13.21
N ARG A 281 -5.51 11.69 12.87
CA ARG A 281 -5.78 10.29 12.51
C ARG A 281 -5.00 9.93 11.24
N ARG A 282 -4.36 8.77 11.26
CA ARG A 282 -3.45 8.26 10.22
C ARG A 282 -4.14 7.59 9.04
N TYR A 283 -3.33 7.16 8.06
CA TYR A 283 -3.75 6.41 6.87
C TYR A 283 -4.69 7.23 5.97
N GLU A 284 -5.72 6.62 5.39
CA GLU A 284 -6.68 7.29 4.51
C GLU A 284 -7.28 8.56 5.15
N ALA A 285 -7.56 8.52 6.45
CA ALA A 285 -8.12 9.66 7.17
C ALA A 285 -7.22 10.90 7.08
N PHE A 286 -5.90 10.72 7.13
CA PHE A 286 -4.92 11.79 7.05
C PHE A 286 -5.03 12.57 5.73
N SER A 287 -5.16 11.83 4.62
CA SER A 287 -5.33 12.38 3.27
C SER A 287 -6.64 13.16 3.11
N GLY A 288 -7.64 12.91 3.95
CA GLY A 288 -8.86 13.71 4.02
C GLY A 288 -8.78 14.90 4.99
N ILE A 289 -8.01 14.79 6.07
CA ILE A 289 -7.87 15.82 7.11
C ILE A 289 -7.00 16.98 6.63
N VAL A 290 -5.83 16.70 6.05
CA VAL A 290 -4.86 17.73 5.67
C VAL A 290 -5.44 18.74 4.68
N PRO A 291 -6.14 18.34 3.60
CA PRO A 291 -6.76 19.32 2.70
C PRO A 291 -7.80 20.20 3.40
N GLN A 292 -8.59 19.64 4.31
CA GLN A 292 -9.58 20.41 5.08
C GLN A 292 -8.91 21.47 5.95
N LEU A 293 -7.82 21.10 6.62
CA LEU A 293 -7.05 22.01 7.48
C LEU A 293 -6.38 23.12 6.67
N VAL A 294 -5.73 22.76 5.57
CA VAL A 294 -5.15 23.74 4.64
C VAL A 294 -6.19 24.72 4.13
N MET A 295 -7.38 24.25 3.73
CA MET A 295 -8.46 25.13 3.26
C MET A 295 -9.00 26.03 4.37
N ALA A 296 -8.94 25.59 5.63
CA ALA A 296 -9.29 26.40 6.80
C ALA A 296 -8.19 27.42 7.19
N GLY A 297 -7.07 27.47 6.46
CA GLY A 297 -5.98 28.41 6.68
C GLY A 297 -4.83 27.90 7.54
N VAL A 298 -4.86 26.63 7.96
CA VAL A 298 -3.79 26.01 8.76
C VAL A 298 -2.52 25.90 7.91
N GLN A 299 -1.38 26.29 8.49
CA GLN A 299 -0.07 26.07 7.87
C GLN A 299 0.72 25.05 8.68
N PHE A 300 1.15 23.98 8.02
CA PHE A 300 1.95 22.92 8.63
C PHE A 300 3.43 23.24 8.52
N HIS A 301 4.18 23.04 9.60
CA HIS A 301 5.64 23.19 9.60
C HIS A 301 6.34 21.83 9.48
N ASP A 302 5.80 20.81 10.15
CA ASP A 302 6.22 19.43 10.00
C ASP A 302 5.09 18.45 10.32
N ILE A 303 5.29 17.22 9.85
CA ILE A 303 4.46 16.06 10.15
C ILE A 303 5.40 14.96 10.65
N ALA A 304 5.13 14.40 11.82
CA ALA A 304 5.98 13.44 12.51
C ALA A 304 7.44 13.91 12.73
N GLY A 305 7.69 15.22 12.76
CA GLY A 305 9.05 15.78 12.81
C GLY A 305 9.75 15.88 11.44
N ASN A 306 9.06 15.58 10.34
CA ASN A 306 9.57 15.68 8.98
C ASN A 306 9.03 16.93 8.27
N GLN A 307 9.93 17.67 7.61
CA GLN A 307 9.61 18.85 6.81
C GLN A 307 9.36 18.53 5.32
N ARG A 308 9.52 17.26 4.93
CA ARG A 308 9.27 16.74 3.60
C ARG A 308 8.25 15.63 3.70
N ILE A 309 7.38 15.53 2.71
CA ILE A 309 6.33 14.52 2.69
C ILE A 309 6.10 14.05 1.25
N LEU A 310 5.89 12.75 1.10
CA LEU A 310 5.44 12.18 -0.17
C LEU A 310 3.94 12.44 -0.32
N VAL A 311 3.55 12.78 -1.54
CA VAL A 311 2.15 12.91 -1.98
C VAL A 311 2.01 12.11 -3.28
N THR A 312 0.97 11.29 -3.39
CA THR A 312 0.56 10.76 -4.69
C THR A 312 -0.68 11.45 -5.21
N ALA A 313 -0.73 11.57 -6.52
CA ALA A 313 -1.87 12.13 -7.22
C ALA A 313 -2.14 11.37 -8.52
N LEU A 314 -3.40 11.33 -8.94
CA LEU A 314 -3.85 10.71 -10.17
C LEU A 314 -4.06 11.77 -11.25
N ALA A 315 -3.17 11.76 -12.24
CA ALA A 315 -3.19 12.66 -13.39
C ALA A 315 -3.62 11.92 -14.66
N ASP A 316 -4.07 12.69 -15.64
CA ASP A 316 -4.17 12.23 -17.03
C ASP A 316 -2.75 12.07 -17.61
N ARG A 317 -2.52 11.06 -18.45
CA ARG A 317 -1.23 10.86 -19.11
C ARG A 317 -0.92 11.90 -20.16
N GLU A 318 -1.95 12.43 -20.80
CA GLU A 318 -1.79 13.48 -21.82
C GLU A 318 -1.54 14.86 -21.21
N ARG A 319 -1.84 15.01 -19.91
CA ARG A 319 -1.63 16.24 -19.13
C ARG A 319 -0.81 15.92 -17.87
N PRO A 320 0.51 15.72 -18.00
CA PRO A 320 1.37 15.45 -16.86
C PRO A 320 1.34 16.63 -15.88
N PHE A 321 1.46 16.32 -14.59
CA PHE A 321 1.62 17.33 -13.56
C PHE A 321 2.99 18.02 -13.71
N PRO A 322 3.07 19.36 -13.66
CA PRO A 322 4.33 20.08 -13.78
C PRO A 322 5.27 19.78 -12.61
N ASP A 323 6.56 19.67 -12.90
CA ASP A 323 7.64 19.54 -11.92
C ASP A 323 8.23 20.92 -11.63
N ASP A 324 8.20 21.36 -10.36
CA ASP A 324 8.73 22.66 -9.93
C ASP A 324 8.97 22.75 -8.41
N GLU A 325 9.27 23.96 -7.92
CA GLU A 325 9.62 24.22 -6.52
C GLU A 325 8.49 23.90 -5.52
N VAL A 326 7.22 23.93 -5.95
CA VAL A 326 6.07 23.64 -5.07
C VAL A 326 5.93 22.14 -4.84
N GLY A 327 6.30 21.33 -5.82
CA GLY A 327 6.25 19.87 -5.71
C GLY A 327 7.18 19.22 -6.73
N HIS A 328 8.19 18.50 -6.23
CA HIS A 328 9.13 17.83 -7.10
C HIS A 328 8.60 16.45 -7.51
N VAL A 329 8.39 16.23 -8.81
CA VAL A 329 7.92 14.94 -9.32
C VAL A 329 9.06 13.92 -9.27
N LEU A 330 8.95 12.94 -8.36
CA LEU A 330 9.94 11.86 -8.24
C LEU A 330 9.83 10.88 -9.41
N PHE A 331 8.61 10.51 -9.76
CA PHE A 331 8.28 9.64 -10.90
C PHE A 331 6.78 9.63 -11.17
N ALA A 332 6.41 9.21 -12.38
CA ALA A 332 5.04 8.90 -12.76
C ALA A 332 4.95 7.47 -13.32
N ARG A 333 3.88 6.76 -13.00
CA ARG A 333 3.63 5.38 -13.44
C ARG A 333 2.18 5.23 -13.90
N PRO A 334 1.91 4.47 -14.98
CA PRO A 334 0.54 4.24 -15.43
C PRO A 334 -0.24 3.42 -14.38
N VAL A 335 -1.54 3.71 -14.26
CA VAL A 335 -2.47 2.80 -13.58
C VAL A 335 -2.74 1.67 -14.57
N LEU A 336 -2.36 0.43 -14.22
CA LEU A 336 -2.31 -0.66 -15.21
C LEU A 336 -3.69 -1.03 -15.75
N THR A 337 -4.72 -0.89 -14.92
CA THR A 337 -6.12 -1.15 -15.27
C THR A 337 -6.86 0.08 -15.81
N SER A 338 -6.24 1.27 -15.78
CA SER A 338 -6.78 2.50 -16.36
C SER A 338 -5.70 3.22 -17.17
N PRO A 339 -5.38 2.75 -18.40
CA PRO A 339 -4.23 3.23 -19.17
C PRO A 339 -4.14 4.74 -19.42
N PRO A 340 -5.25 5.51 -19.54
CA PRO A 340 -5.19 6.97 -19.66
C PRO A 340 -4.75 7.68 -18.37
N ARG A 341 -4.81 7.01 -17.22
CA ARG A 341 -4.45 7.56 -15.91
C ARG A 341 -3.03 7.17 -15.52
N GLN A 342 -2.36 8.06 -14.81
CA GLN A 342 -1.08 7.79 -14.17
C GLN A 342 -1.08 8.26 -12.73
N ARG A 343 -0.38 7.52 -11.88
CA ARG A 343 -0.04 7.89 -10.53
C ARG A 343 1.29 8.62 -10.54
N VAL A 344 1.28 9.85 -10.05
CA VAL A 344 2.45 10.71 -9.93
C VAL A 344 2.84 10.77 -8.47
N ALA A 345 4.10 10.45 -8.17
CA ALA A 345 4.69 10.58 -6.83
C ALA A 345 5.42 11.92 -6.75
N ILE A 346 5.01 12.76 -5.81
CA ILE A 346 5.43 14.14 -5.66
C ILE A 346 6.03 14.29 -4.26
N ASP A 347 7.22 14.85 -4.21
CA ASP A 347 7.95 15.14 -2.99
C ASP A 347 7.87 16.63 -2.68
N ALA A 348 7.21 16.95 -1.56
CA ALA A 348 6.80 18.30 -1.22
C ALA A 348 7.35 18.73 0.13
N ALA A 349 7.60 20.04 0.28
CA ALA A 349 7.82 20.61 1.60
C ALA A 349 6.48 20.65 2.36
N VAL A 350 6.49 20.30 3.64
CA VAL A 350 5.27 20.30 4.47
C VAL A 350 4.64 21.70 4.52
N GLY A 351 5.46 22.75 4.65
CA GLY A 351 5.00 24.14 4.56
C GLY A 351 4.41 24.55 3.21
N ALA A 352 4.71 23.84 2.13
CA ALA A 352 4.20 24.11 0.79
C ALA A 352 2.97 23.26 0.44
N LEU A 353 2.47 22.40 1.35
CA LEU A 353 1.31 21.53 1.09
C LEU A 353 0.09 22.32 0.63
N GLY A 354 -0.13 23.52 1.18
CA GLY A 354 -1.25 24.35 0.79
C GLY A 354 -1.22 24.78 -0.67
N ASP A 355 -0.05 25.16 -1.17
CA ASP A 355 0.12 25.58 -2.55
C ASP A 355 0.15 24.38 -3.49
N LEU A 356 0.72 23.25 -3.07
CA LEU A 356 0.64 21.99 -3.82
C LEU A 356 -0.81 21.56 -4.05
N LEU A 357 -1.65 21.57 -3.02
CA LEU A 357 -3.05 21.16 -3.12
C LEU A 357 -3.84 22.08 -4.05
N LYS A 358 -3.62 23.40 -3.98
CA LYS A 358 -4.20 24.36 -4.94
C LYS A 358 -3.72 24.08 -6.37
N ARG A 359 -2.43 23.76 -6.55
CA ARG A 359 -1.83 23.44 -7.86
C ARG A 359 -2.43 22.19 -8.48
N LEU A 360 -2.61 21.13 -7.68
CA LEU A 360 -3.25 19.88 -8.09
C LEU A 360 -4.67 20.16 -8.59
N ALA A 361 -5.47 20.89 -7.79
CA ALA A 361 -6.83 21.27 -8.17
C ALA A 361 -6.87 22.10 -9.47
N ALA A 362 -6.01 23.12 -9.59
CA ALA A 362 -5.94 23.98 -10.77
C ALA A 362 -5.53 23.22 -12.04
N SER A 363 -4.76 22.14 -11.90
CA SER A 363 -4.31 21.29 -13.02
C SER A 363 -5.27 20.13 -13.33
N GLY A 364 -6.41 20.03 -12.63
CA GLY A 364 -7.35 18.92 -12.78
C GLY A 364 -6.77 17.56 -12.35
N VAL A 365 -5.73 17.57 -11.52
CA VAL A 365 -5.08 16.38 -10.97
C VAL A 365 -5.70 16.07 -9.62
N ALA A 366 -6.17 14.84 -9.44
CA ALA A 366 -6.82 14.43 -8.20
C ALA A 366 -5.77 14.01 -7.18
N LEU A 367 -5.81 14.57 -5.98
CA LEU A 367 -5.05 14.04 -4.85
C LEU A 367 -5.46 12.58 -4.61
N GLU A 368 -4.48 11.70 -4.45
CA GLU A 368 -4.71 10.30 -4.11
C GLU A 368 -4.39 10.05 -2.64
N HIS A 369 -3.17 10.40 -2.22
CA HIS A 369 -2.71 10.11 -0.86
C HIS A 369 -1.61 11.06 -0.40
N ILE A 370 -1.58 11.35 0.90
CA ILE A 370 -0.52 12.08 1.60
C ILE A 370 0.07 11.13 2.65
N TYR A 371 1.36 10.84 2.56
CA TYR A 371 2.01 9.77 3.33
C TYR A 371 2.47 10.28 4.70
N ASP A 372 1.66 10.02 5.72
CA ASP A 372 1.64 10.58 7.08
C ASP A 372 2.73 10.08 8.04
N TYR A 373 3.86 9.62 7.52
CA TYR A 373 4.80 8.78 8.28
C TYR A 373 6.04 9.52 8.76
#